data_AF-A0A698W979-F1
#
_entry.id   AF-A0A698W979-F1
#
_cell.length_a   1.000
_cell.length_b   1.000
_cell.length_c   1.000
_cell.angle_alpha   90.00
_cell.angle_beta   90.00
_cell.angle_gamma   90.00
#
_symmetry.space_group_name_H-M   'P 1'
#
loop_
_entity.id
_entity.type
_entity.pdbx_description
1 polymer ?
#
loop_
_entity_poly.entity_id
_entity_poly.type
_entity_poly.pdbx_seq_one_letter_code
_entity_poly.pdbx_strand_id
1 'polypeptide(L)'
;ADRDAIVNALKSFNYDDWAKHLDQFAKYLKISGRVSAGYDIASDLYNAYQTGEWRPLFLTLEKQAADAGVGYLVALMFSVIAGTSFGIFGIAIITGILCSFIDKNDLEKLNEALGI
;
A
#
# COMPACT_ATOMS: atom_id res chain seq x y z
N ALA A 1 4.07 -20.18 -12.27
CA ALA A 1 3.86 -20.73 -10.92
C ALA A 1 3.77 -19.59 -9.89
N ASP A 2 4.88 -18.95 -9.51
CA ASP A 2 4.86 -17.89 -8.47
C ASP A 2 4.10 -16.65 -8.91
N ARG A 3 4.28 -16.20 -10.16
CA ARG A 3 3.51 -15.08 -10.73
C ARG A 3 2.01 -15.39 -10.79
N ASP A 4 1.63 -16.58 -11.22
CA ASP A 4 0.21 -16.96 -11.37
C ASP A 4 -0.47 -17.08 -10.00
N ALA A 5 0.24 -17.58 -8.98
CA ALA A 5 -0.26 -17.61 -7.60
C ALA A 5 -0.54 -16.20 -7.08
N ILE A 6 0.33 -15.23 -7.38
CA ILE A 6 0.14 -13.83 -6.99
C ILE A 6 -1.02 -13.20 -7.75
N VAL A 7 -1.09 -13.41 -9.06
CA VAL A 7 -2.21 -12.90 -9.88
C VAL A 7 -3.54 -13.46 -9.40
N ASN A 8 -3.60 -14.74 -9.04
CA ASN A 8 -4.80 -15.36 -8.49
C ASN A 8 -5.14 -14.82 -7.09
N ALA A 9 -4.15 -14.63 -6.22
CA ALA A 9 -4.35 -14.03 -4.91
C ALA A 9 -4.87 -12.59 -5.03
N LEU A 10 -4.28 -11.78 -5.92
CA LEU A 10 -4.72 -10.41 -6.23
C LEU A 10 -6.14 -10.38 -6.80
N LYS A 11 -6.49 -11.36 -7.65
CA LYS A 11 -7.84 -11.46 -8.23
C LYS A 11 -8.92 -11.76 -7.18
N SER A 12 -8.58 -12.46 -6.11
CA SER A 12 -9.47 -12.73 -4.98
C SER A 12 -9.40 -11.68 -3.88
N PHE A 13 -8.46 -10.73 -3.97
CA PHE A 13 -8.17 -9.74 -2.94
C PHE A 13 -9.04 -8.51 -3.16
N ASN A 14 -9.98 -8.31 -2.24
CA ASN A 14 -11.05 -7.33 -2.37
C ASN A 14 -10.84 -6.19 -1.37
N TYR A 15 -11.58 -5.09 -1.59
CA TYR A 15 -11.60 -3.93 -0.70
C TYR A 15 -11.74 -4.30 0.80
N ASP A 16 -12.68 -5.19 1.12
CA ASP A 16 -12.99 -5.58 2.50
C ASP A 16 -11.83 -6.32 3.19
N ASP A 17 -10.91 -6.92 2.42
CA ASP A 17 -9.77 -7.65 2.97
C ASP A 17 -8.76 -6.70 3.61
N TRP A 18 -8.59 -5.49 3.07
CA TRP A 18 -7.57 -4.54 3.52
C TRP A 18 -8.10 -3.24 4.10
N ALA A 19 -9.28 -2.78 3.70
CA ALA A 19 -9.81 -1.48 4.12
C ALA A 19 -10.02 -1.38 5.64
N LYS A 20 -10.41 -2.49 6.29
CA LYS A 20 -10.52 -2.56 7.75
C LYS A 20 -9.20 -2.33 8.48
N HIS A 21 -8.08 -2.69 7.85
CA HIS A 21 -6.74 -2.49 8.40
C HIS A 21 -6.26 -1.06 8.19
N LEU A 22 -6.73 -0.37 7.14
CA LEU A 22 -6.34 1.01 6.87
C LEU A 22 -6.70 1.96 8.00
N ASP A 23 -7.93 1.85 8.53
CA ASP A 23 -8.35 2.68 9.66
C ASP A 23 -7.50 2.41 10.92
N GLN A 24 -7.10 1.16 11.14
CA GLN A 24 -6.23 0.78 12.26
C GLN A 24 -4.82 1.39 12.11
N PHE A 25 -4.20 1.22 10.95
CA PHE A 25 -2.87 1.77 10.68
C PHE A 25 -2.87 3.30 10.65
N ALA A 26 -3.90 3.93 10.08
CA ALA A 26 -4.04 5.38 10.07
C ALA A 26 -4.10 5.97 11.49
N LYS A 27 -4.86 5.33 12.40
CA LYS A 27 -4.91 5.71 13.81
C LYS A 27 -3.54 5.55 14.49
N TYR A 28 -2.87 4.44 14.23
CA TYR A 28 -1.55 4.17 14.81
C TYR A 28 -0.51 5.20 14.37
N LEU A 29 -0.53 5.57 13.08
CA LEU A 29 0.35 6.58 12.49
C LEU A 29 -0.12 8.02 12.73
N LYS A 30 -1.17 8.23 13.53
CA LYS A 30 -1.72 9.55 13.88
C LYS A 30 -2.09 10.41 12.66
N ILE A 31 -2.55 9.78 11.58
CA ILE A 31 -2.98 10.48 10.36
C ILE A 31 -4.28 11.23 10.68
N SER A 32 -4.23 12.57 10.64
CA SER A 32 -5.39 13.41 10.95
C SER A 32 -6.34 13.48 9.75
N GLY A 33 -7.56 12.95 9.89
CA GLY A 33 -8.62 13.05 8.89
C GLY A 33 -9.40 11.76 8.71
N ARG A 34 -10.50 11.82 7.93
CA ARG A 34 -11.23 10.62 7.53
C ARG A 34 -10.44 9.96 6.41
N VAL A 35 -9.72 8.89 6.74
CA VAL A 35 -8.96 8.11 5.76
C VAL A 35 -9.95 7.24 5.00
N SER A 36 -10.49 7.76 3.90
CA SER A 36 -11.34 6.97 3.01
C SER A 36 -10.45 6.21 2.02
N ALA A 37 -10.63 4.90 1.97
CA ALA A 37 -10.13 4.09 0.88
C ALA A 37 -11.08 4.23 -0.33
N GLY A 38 -11.32 5.46 -0.80
CA GLY A 38 -12.16 5.69 -1.97
C GLY A 38 -11.59 5.11 -3.27
N TYR A 39 -10.41 4.50 -3.21
CA TYR A 39 -9.63 4.02 -4.33
C TYR A 39 -9.18 2.58 -4.10
N ASP A 40 -9.38 1.74 -5.11
CA ASP A 40 -9.05 0.31 -5.07
C ASP A 40 -7.62 0.06 -5.56
N ILE A 41 -6.67 0.11 -4.61
CA ILE A 41 -5.26 -0.20 -4.89
C ILE A 41 -5.05 -1.65 -5.33
N ALA A 42 -5.94 -2.59 -4.96
CA ALA A 42 -5.81 -3.99 -5.31
C ALA A 42 -5.98 -4.19 -6.82
N SER A 43 -6.93 -3.46 -7.44
CA SER A 43 -7.14 -3.46 -8.89
C SER A 43 -5.91 -2.94 -9.66
N ASP A 44 -5.31 -1.84 -9.21
CA ASP A 44 -4.13 -1.27 -9.89
C ASP A 44 -2.88 -2.14 -9.70
N LEU A 45 -2.72 -2.78 -8.52
CA LEU A 45 -1.72 -3.81 -8.32
C LEU A 45 -1.95 -4.99 -9.27
N TYR A 46 -3.17 -5.54 -9.33
CA TYR A 46 -3.53 -6.63 -10.23
C TYR A 46 -3.19 -6.29 -11.68
N ASN A 47 -3.57 -5.11 -12.16
CA ASN A 47 -3.30 -4.66 -13.51
C ASN A 47 -1.79 -4.51 -13.78
N ALA A 48 -1.03 -3.93 -12.85
CA ALA A 48 0.43 -3.81 -12.96
C ALA A 48 1.11 -5.18 -13.05
N TYR A 49 0.68 -6.15 -12.24
CA TYR A 49 1.18 -7.51 -12.31
C TYR A 49 0.80 -8.23 -13.60
N GLN A 50 -0.44 -8.07 -14.08
CA GLN A 50 -0.93 -8.74 -15.29
C GLN A 50 -0.26 -8.19 -16.55
N THR A 51 -0.19 -6.87 -16.69
CA THR A 51 0.30 -6.18 -17.89
C THR A 51 1.81 -5.96 -17.89
N GLY A 52 2.43 -5.93 -16.71
CA GLY A 52 3.83 -5.50 -16.55
C GLY A 52 4.02 -3.98 -16.55
N GLU A 53 2.94 -3.21 -16.72
CA GLU A 53 2.97 -1.75 -16.75
C GLU A 53 2.77 -1.18 -15.34
N TRP A 54 3.86 -0.86 -14.66
CA TRP A 54 3.84 -0.32 -13.28
C TRP A 54 3.59 1.19 -13.23
N ARG A 55 3.83 1.91 -14.32
CA ARG A 55 3.74 3.37 -14.36
C ARG A 55 2.39 3.93 -13.88
N PRO A 56 1.21 3.39 -14.27
CA PRO A 56 -0.07 3.89 -13.78
C PRO A 56 -0.22 3.78 -12.26
N LEU A 57 0.20 2.66 -11.68
CA LEU A 57 0.18 2.43 -10.23
C LEU A 57 1.01 3.50 -9.50
N PHE A 58 2.24 3.73 -9.96
CA PHE A 58 3.13 4.73 -9.37
C PHE A 58 2.55 6.14 -9.46
N LEU A 59 1.99 6.52 -10.61
CA LEU A 59 1.36 7.84 -10.76
C LEU A 59 0.18 8.04 -9.81
N THR A 60 -0.59 6.99 -9.50
CA THR A 60 -1.67 7.09 -8.53
C THR A 60 -1.14 7.21 -7.11
N LEU A 61 -0.13 6.41 -6.76
CA LEU A 61 0.52 6.48 -5.44
C LEU A 61 1.20 7.83 -5.20
N GLU A 62 1.86 8.40 -6.21
CA GLU A 62 2.45 9.74 -6.17
C GLU A 62 1.41 10.81 -5.84
N LYS A 63 0.23 10.75 -6.50
CA LYS A 63 -0.87 11.67 -6.19
C LYS A 63 -1.38 11.50 -4.77
N GLN A 64 -1.56 10.27 -4.31
CA GLN A 64 -2.00 9.99 -2.94
C GLN A 64 -0.98 10.46 -1.89
N ALA A 65 0.31 10.28 -2.15
CA ALA A 65 1.36 10.83 -1.30
C ALA A 65 1.35 12.37 -1.29
N ALA A 66 1.15 13.01 -2.43
CA ALA A 66 1.07 14.47 -2.51
C ALA A 66 -0.13 15.03 -1.74
N ASP A 67 -1.28 14.35 -1.82
CA ASP A 67 -2.53 14.80 -1.20
C ASP A 67 -2.61 14.47 0.30
N ALA A 68 -2.20 13.27 0.70
CA ALA A 68 -2.39 12.73 2.06
C ALA A 68 -1.08 12.48 2.83
N GLY A 69 0.07 12.65 2.19
CA GLY A 69 1.39 12.41 2.76
C GLY A 69 1.85 10.95 2.69
N VAL A 70 3.16 10.75 2.86
CA VAL A 70 3.79 9.41 2.83
C VAL A 70 3.29 8.50 3.96
N GLY A 71 2.89 9.07 5.11
CA GLY A 71 2.27 8.30 6.19
C GLY A 71 1.00 7.55 5.74
N TYR A 72 0.21 8.13 4.84
CA TYR A 72 -0.94 7.44 4.25
C TYR A 72 -0.52 6.27 3.37
N LEU A 73 0.52 6.44 2.54
CA LEU A 73 1.05 5.34 1.72
C LEU A 73 1.56 4.18 2.58
N VAL A 74 2.24 4.50 3.68
CA VAL A 74 2.65 3.49 4.67
C VAL A 74 1.43 2.75 5.19
N ALA A 75 0.42 3.46 5.69
CA ALA A 75 -0.82 2.84 6.19
C ALA A 75 -1.49 1.95 5.12
N LEU A 76 -1.58 2.44 3.88
CA LEU A 76 -2.16 1.72 2.74
C LEU A 76 -1.40 0.43 2.44
N MET A 77 -0.09 0.50 2.28
CA MET A 77 0.74 -0.66 1.93
C MET A 77 0.75 -1.71 3.05
N PHE A 78 0.84 -1.28 4.31
CA PHE A 78 0.72 -2.20 5.45
C PHE A 78 -0.67 -2.84 5.54
N SER A 79 -1.73 -2.12 5.17
CA SER A 79 -3.08 -2.68 5.10
C SER A 79 -3.20 -3.73 4.01
N VAL A 80 -2.58 -3.48 2.85
CA VAL A 80 -2.52 -4.45 1.77
C VAL A 80 -1.78 -5.70 2.25
N ILE A 81 -0.62 -5.56 2.89
CA ILE A 81 0.16 -6.67 3.46
C ILE A 81 -0.63 -7.44 4.53
N ALA A 82 -1.41 -6.75 5.36
CA ALA A 82 -2.20 -7.40 6.42
C ALA A 82 -3.43 -8.15 5.87
N GLY A 83 -4.04 -7.63 4.80
CA GLY A 83 -5.23 -8.22 4.19
C GLY A 83 -4.91 -9.35 3.20
N THR A 84 -3.66 -9.47 2.76
CA THR A 84 -3.27 -10.39 1.70
C THR A 84 -2.68 -11.70 2.23
N SER A 85 -2.83 -12.76 1.44
CA SER A 85 -2.12 -14.04 1.60
C SER A 85 -0.89 -14.15 0.69
N PHE A 86 -0.32 -13.03 0.23
CA PHE A 86 0.84 -13.06 -0.66
C PHE A 86 2.01 -13.84 -0.05
N GLY A 87 2.60 -14.73 -0.84
CA GLY A 87 3.90 -15.31 -0.54
C GLY A 87 4.99 -14.24 -0.48
N ILE A 88 6.19 -14.65 -0.06
CA ILE A 88 7.33 -13.75 0.21
C ILE A 88 7.63 -12.75 -0.93
N PHE A 89 7.40 -13.13 -2.18
CA PHE A 89 7.62 -12.26 -3.33
C PHE A 89 6.62 -11.10 -3.43
N GLY A 90 5.34 -11.32 -3.12
CA GLY A 90 4.35 -10.23 -3.13
C GLY A 90 4.62 -9.22 -2.02
N ILE A 91 5.06 -9.68 -0.85
CA ILE A 91 5.54 -8.82 0.24
C ILE A 91 6.75 -7.99 -0.25
N ALA A 92 7.74 -8.63 -0.88
CA ALA A 92 8.93 -7.95 -1.39
C ALA A 92 8.59 -6.84 -2.40
N ILE A 93 7.60 -7.05 -3.27
CA ILE A 93 7.17 -6.02 -4.23
C ILE A 93 6.47 -4.85 -3.52
N ILE A 94 5.53 -5.13 -2.60
CA ILE A 94 4.86 -4.04 -1.86
C ILE A 94 5.87 -3.23 -1.06
N THR A 95 6.81 -3.91 -0.39
CA THR A 95 7.90 -3.25 0.32
C THR A 95 8.78 -2.44 -0.64
N GLY A 96 9.13 -2.98 -1.81
CA GLY A 96 9.91 -2.27 -2.82
C GLY A 96 9.21 -1.01 -3.32
N ILE A 97 7.90 -1.06 -3.56
CA ILE A 97 7.08 0.10 -3.88
C ILE A 97 7.13 1.09 -2.72
N LEU A 98 6.86 0.67 -1.48
CA LEU A 98 6.88 1.59 -0.34
C LEU A 98 8.23 2.29 -0.18
N CYS A 99 9.33 1.55 -0.30
CA CYS A 99 10.69 2.09 -0.21
C CYS A 99 11.04 3.09 -1.32
N SER A 100 10.37 3.04 -2.49
CA SER A 100 10.62 4.04 -3.54
C SER A 100 10.00 5.40 -3.26
N PHE A 101 9.04 5.47 -2.31
CA PHE A 101 8.35 6.70 -1.93
C PHE A 101 8.86 7.32 -0.63
N ILE A 102 9.58 6.56 0.19
CA ILE A 102 10.07 7.03 1.49
C ILE A 102 11.47 7.64 1.32
N ASP A 103 11.58 8.93 1.62
CA ASP A 103 12.87 9.60 1.77
C ASP A 103 13.32 9.68 3.24
N LYS A 104 14.49 10.30 3.49
CA LYS A 104 15.02 10.45 4.86
C LYS A 104 14.12 11.31 5.76
N ASN A 105 13.52 12.36 5.23
CA ASN A 105 12.65 13.25 6.00
C ASN A 105 11.34 12.52 6.34
N ASP A 106 10.86 11.66 5.45
CA ASP A 106 9.68 10.83 5.68
C ASP A 106 9.94 9.78 6.76
N LEU A 107 11.14 9.17 6.78
CA LEU A 107 11.56 8.27 7.86
C LEU A 107 11.58 8.96 9.21
N GLU A 108 12.11 10.17 9.31
CA GLU A 108 12.14 10.93 10.56
C GLU A 108 10.73 11.21 11.07
N LYS A 109 9.81 11.67 10.20
CA LYS A 109 8.41 11.87 10.56
C LYS A 109 7.71 10.58 10.97
N LEU A 110 8.01 9.47 10.28
CA LEU A 110 7.45 8.17 10.61
C LEU A 110 7.93 7.70 11.99
N ASN A 111 9.23 7.87 12.28
CA ASN A 111 9.81 7.56 13.59
C ASN A 111 9.16 8.39 14.71
N GLU A 112 8.99 9.69 14.50
CA GLU A 112 8.27 10.56 15.44
C GLU A 112 6.82 10.11 15.65
N ALA A 113 6.12 9.73 14.58
CA ALA A 113 4.75 9.24 14.66
C ALA A 113 4.66 7.94 15.49
N LEU A 114 5.60 7.02 15.24
CA LEU A 114 5.76 5.72 15.90
C LEU A 114 6.32 5.79 17.32
N GLY A 115 6.98 6.90 17.68
CA GLY A 115 7.64 7.08 18.98
C GLY A 115 8.93 6.27 19.13
N ILE A 116 9.68 6.07 18.04
CA ILE A 116 10.97 5.37 18.01
C ILE A 116 12.12 6.26 17.55
#